data_AF-A0A512E4H4-F1
#
_entry.id   AF-A0A512E4H4-F1
#
_cell.length_a   1.000
_cell.length_b   1.000
_cell.length_c   1.000
_cell.angle_alpha   90.00
_cell.angle_beta   90.00
_cell.angle_gamma   90.00
#
_symmetry.space_group_name_H-M   'P 1'
#
loop_
_entity.id
_entity.type
_entity.pdbx_description
1 polymer ?
#
loop_
_entity_poly.entity_id
_entity_poly.type
_entity_poly.pdbx_seq_one_letter_code
_entity_poly.pdbx_strand_id
1 'polypeptide(L)'
;MRYAQNIDFLLASIIYLGSHDYYWARSPKNMAEELSLDEERLKNVFNGFPGIYRRSLRKANNGQHYYALQARYAQKKGGDVSDPEEVFYIDPLDTTKLQLLITFVLQSAEQERTSRRAFVTNFISITAAIIAAMAAVATAILKA
;
A
#
# COMPACT_ATOMS: atom_id res chain seq x y z
N MET A 1 7.84 3.84 0.37
CA MET A 1 6.42 3.92 -0.07
C MET A 1 5.56 4.29 1.13
N ARG A 2 4.46 5.03 0.97
CA ARG A 2 3.54 5.37 2.07
C ARG A 2 2.10 5.04 1.70
N TYR A 3 1.36 4.42 2.59
CA TYR A 3 -0.06 4.11 2.41
C TYR A 3 -0.88 5.38 2.17
N ALA A 4 -0.65 6.42 2.98
CA ALA A 4 -1.46 7.64 2.93
C ALA A 4 -1.37 8.44 1.61
N GLN A 5 -0.31 8.23 0.82
CA GLN A 5 -0.06 8.92 -0.45
C GLN A 5 -0.55 8.13 -1.68
N ASN A 6 -0.87 6.85 -1.49
CA ASN A 6 -1.22 5.92 -2.58
C ASN A 6 -2.56 5.23 -2.31
N ILE A 7 -3.37 5.78 -1.42
CA ILE A 7 -4.62 5.16 -0.97
C ILE A 7 -5.62 4.99 -2.11
N ASP A 8 -5.66 5.95 -3.03
CA ASP A 8 -6.42 5.95 -4.28
C ASP A 8 -6.05 4.73 -5.14
N PHE A 9 -4.76 4.58 -5.46
CA PHE A 9 -4.26 3.47 -6.27
C PHE A 9 -4.44 2.12 -5.56
N LEU A 10 -4.12 2.07 -4.26
CA LEU A 10 -4.26 0.86 -3.44
C LEU A 10 -5.70 0.36 -3.41
N LEU A 11 -6.66 1.23 -3.13
CA LEU A 11 -8.07 0.85 -3.09
C LEU A 11 -8.56 0.40 -4.47
N ALA A 12 -8.26 1.16 -5.52
CA ALA A 12 -8.66 0.82 -6.87
C ALA A 12 -8.14 -0.56 -7.29
N SER A 13 -6.84 -0.83 -7.08
CA SER A 13 -6.26 -2.11 -7.46
C SER A 13 -6.63 -3.27 -6.53
N ILE A 14 -6.88 -3.03 -5.23
CA ILE A 14 -7.40 -4.05 -4.32
C ILE A 14 -8.80 -4.47 -4.72
N ILE A 15 -9.68 -3.51 -5.00
CA ILE A 15 -11.05 -3.81 -5.43
C ILE A 15 -11.00 -4.55 -6.76
N TYR A 16 -10.30 -4.01 -7.75
CA TYR A 16 -10.17 -4.63 -9.06
C TYR A 16 -9.61 -6.06 -8.96
N LEU A 17 -8.44 -6.28 -8.36
CA LEU A 17 -7.85 -7.62 -8.26
C LEU A 17 -8.59 -8.55 -7.30
N GLY A 18 -9.33 -8.00 -6.34
CA GLY A 18 -10.06 -8.75 -5.34
C GLY A 18 -11.41 -9.26 -5.84
N SER A 19 -12.12 -8.48 -6.67
CA SER A 19 -13.48 -8.77 -7.09
C SER A 19 -13.62 -9.29 -8.52
N HIS A 20 -12.58 -9.20 -9.36
CA HIS A 20 -12.71 -9.54 -10.78
C HIS A 20 -12.74 -11.06 -11.00
N ASP A 21 -13.81 -11.57 -11.60
CA ASP A 21 -14.00 -13.01 -11.83
C ASP A 21 -13.03 -13.59 -12.86
N TYR A 22 -12.77 -12.86 -13.94
CA TYR A 22 -12.07 -13.43 -15.09
C TYR A 22 -10.54 -13.45 -14.96
N TYR A 23 -9.96 -12.47 -14.26
CA TYR A 23 -8.51 -12.31 -14.11
C TYR A 23 -8.16 -12.24 -12.63
N TRP A 24 -7.37 -13.21 -12.15
CA TRP A 24 -6.84 -13.19 -10.78
C TRP A 24 -5.55 -12.37 -10.64
N ALA A 25 -4.89 -12.07 -11.76
CA ALA A 25 -3.72 -11.22 -11.84
C ALA A 25 -3.77 -10.33 -13.10
N ARG A 26 -3.16 -9.15 -13.03
CA ARG A 26 -3.10 -8.20 -14.16
C ARG A 26 -1.75 -7.50 -14.24
N SER A 27 -1.32 -7.12 -15.44
CA SER A 27 -0.14 -6.27 -15.60
C SER A 27 -0.47 -4.80 -15.27
N PRO A 28 0.51 -3.99 -14.84
CA PRO A 28 0.30 -2.57 -14.58
C PRO A 28 -0.32 -1.84 -15.77
N LYS A 29 0.21 -2.07 -16.98
CA LYS A 29 -0.30 -1.45 -18.21
C LYS A 29 -1.78 -1.72 -18.45
N ASN A 30 -2.16 -3.00 -18.49
CA ASN A 30 -3.55 -3.35 -18.81
C ASN A 30 -4.52 -2.84 -17.74
N MET A 31 -4.15 -2.91 -16.45
CA MET A 31 -5.00 -2.38 -15.39
C MET A 31 -5.09 -0.85 -15.43
N ALA A 32 -3.99 -0.16 -15.73
CA ALA A 32 -3.95 1.29 -15.87
C ALA A 32 -4.86 1.76 -17.02
N GLU A 33 -4.82 1.06 -18.16
CA GLU A 33 -5.73 1.31 -19.29
C GLU A 33 -7.20 1.10 -18.89
N GLU A 34 -7.53 0.00 -18.22
CA GLU A 34 -8.90 -0.33 -17.83
C GLU A 34 -9.48 0.61 -16.75
N LEU A 35 -8.64 1.05 -15.81
CA LEU A 35 -9.05 1.92 -14.70
C LEU A 35 -8.79 3.40 -14.97
N SER A 36 -8.23 3.75 -16.15
CA SER A 36 -7.77 5.11 -16.48
C SER A 36 -6.83 5.70 -15.42
N LEU A 37 -5.88 4.89 -14.95
CA LEU A 37 -4.87 5.26 -13.95
C LEU A 37 -3.50 5.49 -14.59
N ASP A 38 -2.61 6.17 -13.86
CA ASP A 38 -1.21 6.32 -14.27
C ASP A 38 -0.45 4.98 -14.12
N GLU A 39 0.08 4.47 -15.23
CA GLU A 39 0.75 3.16 -15.27
C GLU A 39 1.99 3.11 -14.37
N GLU A 40 2.84 4.13 -14.42
CA GLU A 40 4.09 4.16 -13.65
C GLU A 40 3.80 4.20 -12.15
N ARG A 41 2.84 5.01 -11.72
CA ARG A 41 2.40 5.08 -10.32
C ARG A 41 1.78 3.77 -9.88
N LEU A 42 0.98 3.11 -10.70
CA LEU A 42 0.42 1.79 -10.38
C LEU A 42 1.51 0.73 -10.22
N LYS A 43 2.50 0.72 -11.13
CA LYS A 43 3.67 -0.17 -11.03
C LYS A 43 4.48 0.11 -9.76
N ASN A 44 4.66 1.37 -9.39
CA ASN A 44 5.33 1.76 -8.15
C ASN A 44 4.53 1.29 -6.92
N VAL A 45 3.20 1.36 -6.96
CA VAL A 45 2.30 0.80 -5.92
C VAL A 45 2.50 -0.70 -5.78
N PHE A 46 2.46 -1.45 -6.86
CA PHE A 46 2.66 -2.90 -6.78
C PHE A 46 4.03 -3.29 -6.22
N ASN A 47 5.10 -2.60 -6.63
CA ASN A 47 6.44 -2.88 -6.12
C ASN A 47 6.67 -2.37 -4.70
N GLY A 48 5.99 -1.29 -4.32
CA GLY A 48 6.12 -0.64 -3.02
C GLY A 48 5.37 -1.31 -1.88
N PHE A 49 4.42 -2.21 -2.18
CA PHE A 49 3.60 -2.92 -1.20
C PHE A 49 3.62 -4.46 -1.42
N PRO A 50 4.79 -5.12 -1.29
CA PRO A 50 4.92 -6.57 -1.55
C PRO A 50 4.14 -7.46 -0.56
N GLY A 51 3.74 -6.92 0.60
CA GLY A 51 2.87 -7.61 1.55
C GLY A 51 1.40 -7.69 1.08
N ILE A 52 1.00 -6.81 0.16
CA ILE A 52 -0.35 -6.81 -0.44
C ILE A 52 -0.31 -7.47 -1.81
N TYR A 53 0.70 -7.15 -2.62
CA TYR A 53 0.80 -7.62 -4.00
C TYR A 53 1.88 -8.68 -4.15
N ARG A 54 1.53 -9.72 -4.90
CA ARG A 54 2.45 -10.73 -5.39
C ARG A 54 2.82 -10.39 -6.83
N ARG A 55 4.12 -10.33 -7.12
CA ARG A 55 4.64 -10.28 -8.50
C ARG A 55 4.81 -11.70 -9.02
N SER A 56 4.27 -11.99 -10.20
CA SER A 56 4.47 -13.26 -10.91
C SER A 56 5.81 -13.26 -11.64
N LEU A 57 6.42 -14.43 -11.79
CA LEU A 57 7.58 -14.65 -12.65
C LEU A 57 7.20 -14.57 -14.14
N ARG A 58 5.98 -15.00 -14.49
CA ARG A 58 5.41 -14.86 -15.83
C ARG A 58 5.24 -13.40 -16.22
N LYS A 59 5.50 -13.14 -17.49
CA LYS A 59 5.31 -11.84 -18.14
C LYS A 59 4.14 -11.90 -19.10
N ALA A 60 3.42 -10.79 -19.18
CA ALA A 60 2.44 -10.55 -20.22
C ALA A 60 3.14 -10.31 -21.57
N ASN A 61 2.37 -10.31 -22.66
CA ASN A 61 2.87 -10.05 -24.02
C ASN A 61 3.56 -8.68 -24.16
N ASN A 62 3.23 -7.74 -23.28
CA ASN A 62 3.86 -6.42 -23.19
C ASN A 62 5.18 -6.41 -22.40
N GLY A 63 5.69 -7.57 -21.99
CA GLY A 63 6.94 -7.73 -21.23
C GLY A 63 6.83 -7.42 -19.73
N GLN A 64 5.67 -6.99 -19.24
CA GLN A 64 5.46 -6.67 -17.82
C GLN A 64 5.05 -7.90 -17.02
N HIS A 65 5.44 -7.93 -15.75
CA HIS A 65 5.00 -8.98 -14.84
C HIS A 65 3.53 -8.80 -14.46
N TYR A 66 2.85 -9.90 -14.23
CA TYR A 66 1.53 -9.88 -13.62
C TYR A 66 1.63 -9.63 -12.11
N TYR A 67 0.64 -8.92 -11.58
CA TYR A 67 0.45 -8.71 -10.16
C TYR A 67 -0.91 -9.23 -9.71
N ALA A 68 -0.92 -9.89 -8.57
CA ALA A 68 -2.11 -10.40 -7.91
C ALA A 68 -2.13 -9.97 -6.44
N LEU A 69 -3.27 -10.04 -5.79
CA LEU A 69 -3.32 -9.92 -4.33
C LEU A 69 -2.74 -11.18 -3.69
N GLN A 70 -1.87 -11.01 -2.70
CA GLN A 70 -1.33 -12.11 -1.89
C GLN A 70 -2.47 -12.91 -1.24
N ALA A 71 -3.47 -12.21 -0.69
CA ALA A 71 -4.63 -12.83 -0.07
C ALA A 71 -5.44 -13.70 -1.05
N ARG A 72 -5.59 -13.23 -2.29
CA ARG A 72 -6.28 -14.01 -3.33
C ARG A 72 -5.42 -15.19 -3.75
N TYR A 73 -4.13 -14.95 -4.03
CA TYR A 73 -3.19 -16.00 -4.41
C TYR A 73 -3.09 -17.14 -3.39
N ALA A 74 -3.20 -16.83 -2.09
CA ALA A 74 -3.23 -17.82 -1.01
C ALA A 74 -4.42 -18.79 -1.08
N GLN A 75 -5.48 -18.47 -1.84
CA GLN A 75 -6.61 -19.37 -2.09
C GLN A 75 -6.34 -20.38 -3.21
N LYS A 76 -5.17 -20.32 -3.87
CA LYS A 76 -4.78 -21.28 -4.91
C LYS A 76 -4.91 -22.71 -4.39
N LYS A 77 -5.74 -23.51 -5.05
CA LYS A 77 -5.90 -24.95 -4.78
C LYS A 77 -4.97 -25.75 -5.68
N GLY A 78 -3.99 -26.43 -5.08
CA GLY A 78 -3.03 -27.26 -5.80
C GLY A 78 -2.09 -26.45 -6.70
N GLY A 79 -0.98 -27.06 -7.07
CA GLY A 79 -0.05 -26.54 -8.08
C GLY A 79 0.65 -27.73 -8.70
N ASP A 80 0.87 -27.68 -10.02
CA ASP A 80 1.75 -28.63 -10.63
C ASP A 80 3.14 -28.44 -10.00
N VAL A 81 3.77 -29.54 -9.56
CA VAL A 81 5.11 -29.51 -8.96
C VAL A 81 6.13 -29.03 -10.01
N SER A 82 5.81 -29.16 -11.29
CA SER A 82 6.63 -28.75 -12.43
C SER A 82 6.47 -27.28 -12.82
N ASP A 83 5.29 -26.66 -12.66
CA ASP A 83 5.06 -25.22 -12.81
C ASP A 83 4.24 -24.64 -11.64
N PRO A 84 4.90 -24.12 -10.59
CA PRO A 84 4.23 -23.54 -9.44
C PRO A 84 3.46 -22.24 -9.74
N GLU A 85 3.58 -21.64 -10.93
CA GLU A 85 2.80 -20.47 -11.36
C GLU A 85 1.69 -20.80 -12.37
N GLU A 86 1.56 -22.06 -12.79
CA GLU A 86 0.43 -22.48 -13.62
C GLU A 86 -0.84 -22.47 -12.77
N VAL A 87 -1.58 -21.37 -12.88
CA VAL A 87 -2.87 -21.18 -12.22
C VAL A 87 -3.82 -20.59 -13.25
N PHE A 88 -4.74 -21.42 -13.69
CA PHE A 88 -5.76 -21.01 -14.65
C PHE A 88 -6.78 -20.07 -14.01
N TYR A 89 -7.07 -20.27 -12.73
CA TYR A 89 -8.11 -19.53 -12.04
C TYR A 89 -7.93 -19.55 -10.52
N ILE A 90 -8.23 -18.42 -9.88
CA ILE A 90 -8.35 -18.28 -8.44
C ILE A 90 -9.62 -17.50 -8.17
N ASP A 91 -10.48 -18.02 -7.30
CA ASP A 91 -11.73 -17.36 -6.93
C ASP A 91 -11.48 -15.92 -6.46
N PRO A 92 -12.41 -14.99 -6.72
CA PRO A 92 -12.41 -13.69 -6.07
C PRO A 92 -12.35 -13.80 -4.55
N LEU A 93 -11.85 -12.74 -3.91
CA LEU A 93 -11.96 -12.61 -2.48
C LEU A 93 -13.43 -12.46 -2.10
N ASP A 94 -13.87 -13.22 -1.09
CA ASP A 94 -15.15 -12.95 -0.47
C ASP A 94 -15.16 -11.55 0.15
N THR A 95 -16.37 -11.00 0.31
CA THR A 95 -16.59 -9.64 0.82
C THR A 95 -15.88 -9.39 2.15
N THR A 96 -15.84 -10.38 3.05
CA THR A 96 -15.19 -10.25 4.37
C THR A 96 -13.69 -10.09 4.22
N LYS A 97 -13.02 -10.93 3.43
CA LYS A 97 -11.57 -10.80 3.19
C LYS A 97 -11.21 -9.51 2.44
N LEU A 98 -12.04 -9.11 1.48
CA LEU A 98 -11.83 -7.86 0.75
C LEU A 98 -11.97 -6.64 1.68
N GLN A 99 -13.01 -6.61 2.52
CA GLN A 99 -13.21 -5.56 3.52
C GLN A 99 -12.07 -5.51 4.54
N LEU A 100 -11.56 -6.67 4.97
CA LEU A 100 -10.41 -6.75 5.88
C LEU A 100 -9.18 -6.07 5.24
N LEU A 101 -8.90 -6.35 3.97
CA LEU A 101 -7.75 -5.78 3.27
C LEU A 101 -7.90 -4.27 3.04
N ILE A 102 -9.10 -3.81 2.68
CA ILE A 102 -9.42 -2.39 2.56
C ILE A 102 -9.25 -1.69 3.91
N THR A 103 -9.80 -2.28 4.99
CA THR A 103 -9.72 -1.73 6.34
C THR A 103 -8.28 -1.64 6.81
N PHE A 104 -7.48 -2.67 6.56
CA PHE A 104 -6.05 -2.68 6.86
C PHE A 104 -5.31 -1.51 6.18
N VAL A 105 -5.56 -1.28 4.89
CA VAL A 105 -4.93 -0.18 4.15
C VAL A 105 -5.38 1.19 4.68
N LEU A 106 -6.68 1.36 4.95
CA LEU A 106 -7.23 2.60 5.50
C LEU A 106 -6.65 2.91 6.88
N GLN A 107 -6.59 1.91 7.77
CA GLN A 107 -6.01 2.04 9.10
C GLN A 107 -4.51 2.31 9.04
N SER A 108 -3.78 1.65 8.14
CA SER A 108 -2.34 1.90 7.93
C SER A 108 -2.08 3.33 7.44
N ALA A 109 -2.89 3.82 6.50
CA ALA A 109 -2.82 5.20 6.04
C ALA A 109 -3.12 6.22 7.15
N GLU A 110 -4.10 5.94 8.00
CA GLU A 110 -4.45 6.83 9.12
C GLU A 110 -3.38 6.81 10.23
N GLN A 111 -2.83 5.64 10.54
CA GLN A 111 -1.72 5.48 11.48
C GLN A 111 -0.48 6.24 10.99
N GLU A 112 -0.16 6.19 9.70
CA GLU A 112 0.93 6.98 9.11
C GLU A 112 0.69 8.49 9.27
N ARG A 113 -0.54 8.96 9.01
CA ARG A 113 -0.91 10.37 9.15
C ARG A 113 -0.80 10.83 10.60
N THR A 114 -1.33 10.04 11.53
CA THR A 114 -1.32 10.34 12.97
C THR A 114 0.10 10.33 13.51
N SER A 115 0.89 9.30 13.18
CA SER A 115 2.30 9.21 13.61
C SER A 115 3.11 10.40 13.08
N ARG A 116 2.86 10.82 11.84
CA ARG A 116 3.53 12.00 11.27
C ARG A 116 3.10 13.29 11.95
N ARG A 117 1.81 13.45 12.27
CA ARG A 117 1.32 14.62 13.03
C ARG A 117 1.96 14.65 14.42
N ALA A 118 1.94 13.53 15.14
CA ALA A 118 2.56 13.42 16.46
C ALA A 118 4.05 13.75 16.44
N PHE A 119 4.79 13.28 15.43
CA PHE A 119 6.19 13.62 15.26
C PHE A 119 6.41 15.14 15.07
N VAL A 120 5.63 15.76 14.18
CA VAL A 120 5.72 17.20 13.92
C VAL A 120 5.33 18.02 15.15
N THR A 121 4.24 17.67 15.82
CA THR A 121 3.80 18.38 17.03
C THR A 121 4.82 18.23 18.15
N ASN A 122 5.37 17.04 18.36
CA ASN A 122 6.38 16.81 19.40
C ASN A 122 7.67 17.59 19.10
N PHE A 123 8.10 17.62 17.84
CA PHE A 123 9.28 18.39 17.44
C PHE A 123 9.11 19.89 17.69
N ILE A 124 7.94 20.44 17.34
CA ILE A 124 7.60 21.86 17.61
C ILE A 124 7.57 22.11 19.12
N SER A 125 6.90 21.24 19.89
CA SER A 125 6.81 21.37 21.35
C SER A 125 8.18 21.32 22.04
N ILE A 126 9.07 20.41 21.63
CA ILE A 126 10.43 20.32 22.16
C ILE A 126 11.21 21.59 21.83
N THR A 127 11.14 22.07 20.59
CA THR A 127 11.85 23.28 20.16
C THR A 127 11.35 24.51 20.93
N ALA A 128 10.03 24.65 21.08
CA ALA A 128 9.42 25.71 21.87
C ALA A 128 9.83 25.64 23.35
N ALA A 129 9.87 24.45 23.95
CA ALA A 129 10.32 24.26 25.32
C ALA A 129 11.79 24.66 25.53
N ILE A 130 12.67 24.33 24.58
CA ILE A 130 14.09 24.73 24.64
C ILE A 130 14.22 26.26 24.58
N ILE A 131 13.51 26.93 23.66
CA ILE A 131 13.54 28.39 23.55
C ILE A 131 13.00 29.05 24.83
N ALA A 132 11.88 28.56 25.36
CA ALA A 132 11.28 29.06 26.58
C ALA A 132 12.23 28.90 27.79
N ALA A 133 12.92 27.75 27.90
CA ALA A 133 13.90 27.51 28.95
C ALA A 133 15.10 28.46 28.86
N MET A 134 15.64 28.69 27.65
CA MET A 134 16.73 29.65 27.45
C MET A 134 16.32 31.08 27.80
N ALA A 135 15.12 31.50 27.38
CA ALA A 135 14.57 32.81 27.73
C ALA A 135 14.40 32.97 29.25
N ALA A 136 13.88 31.94 29.93
CA ALA A 136 13.72 31.96 31.38
C ALA A 136 15.07 32.13 32.11
N VAL A 137 16.11 31.40 31.70
CA VAL A 137 17.47 31.53 32.25
C VAL A 137 18.03 32.93 32.01
N ALA A 138 17.93 33.45 30.78
CA ALA A 138 18.40 34.80 30.46
C ALA A 138 17.68 35.88 31.30
N THR A 139 16.36 35.73 31.48
CA THR A 139 15.56 36.66 32.29
C THR A 139 15.92 36.57 33.78
N ALA A 140 16.22 35.38 34.29
CA ALA A 140 16.65 35.18 35.67
C ALA A 140 18.01 35.85 35.93
N ILE A 141 18.95 35.74 34.99
CA ILE A 141 20.26 36.40 35.09
C ILE A 141 20.13 37.94 35.05
N LEU A 142 19.26 38.48 34.18
CA LEU A 142 19.06 39.94 34.08
C LEU A 142 18.37 40.56 35.30
N LYS A 143 17.63 39.76 36.08
CA LYS A 143 16.91 40.23 37.29
C LYS A 143 17.68 39.98 38.59
N ALA A 144 18.80 39.26 38.54
CA ALA A 144 19.71 39.03 39.67
C ALA A 144 20.75 40.16 39.77
#